data_AF-A0A4R1I6T1-F1
#
_entry.id   AF-A0A4R1I6T1-F1
#
_cell.length_a   1.000
_cell.length_b   1.000
_cell.length_c   1.000
_cell.angle_alpha   90.00
_cell.angle_beta   90.00
_cell.angle_gamma   90.00
#
_symmetry.space_group_name_H-M   'P 1'
#
loop_
_entity.id
_entity.type
_entity.pdbx_description
1 polymer ?
#
loop_
_entity_poly.entity_id
_entity_poly.type
_entity_poly.pdbx_seq_one_letter_code
_entity_poly.pdbx_strand_id
1 'polypeptide(L)'
;MPAPAIHDGPVGELSDGTVHFVPIGEMEIDEEAARCHLCGDWFRSVGVHLRVHGWDRAGYRDAFGLERGQSLESLTTQRRRSTALTRRRARDPRVRAGCETGLRWATSGELTRAAATSARGRRQPEQRRRKTVRALESISVRARAEATTRASVARLRDTADRVARSAGHDSIGDLVRERVGAGASLAELSREAGLHKDWLCRHLATIDPESAEEIRPLVSGPRPVRHDAALRERVGAAGFDDVGDYLRRRHLTEHRTVASIATELGVSRPSVDAAMTRHGVPVTVHAAVRRRTEERAAAVATDFGYACLADYLHARRSVGLSWRRIAHECGQPATWLRRRSGLPD
;
A
#
# COMPACT_ATOMS: atom_id res chain seq x y z
N MET A 1 -32.78 -49.77 0.44
CA MET A 1 -31.51 -49.97 1.17
C MET A 1 -30.54 -48.89 0.71
N PRO A 2 -30.13 -47.94 1.57
CA PRO A 2 -29.19 -46.90 1.14
C PRO A 2 -27.81 -47.54 0.93
N ALA A 3 -27.15 -47.15 -0.17
CA ALA A 3 -25.80 -47.58 -0.51
C ALA A 3 -24.81 -47.22 0.62
N PRO A 4 -23.78 -48.03 0.89
CA PRO A 4 -22.74 -47.66 1.85
C PRO A 4 -22.03 -46.41 1.34
N ALA A 5 -22.11 -45.33 2.12
CA ALA A 5 -21.36 -44.12 1.87
C ALA A 5 -19.86 -44.46 1.86
N ILE A 6 -19.14 -43.96 0.87
CA ILE A 6 -17.68 -44.04 0.82
C ILE A 6 -17.17 -43.36 2.09
N HIS A 7 -16.69 -44.15 3.06
CA HIS A 7 -16.04 -43.61 4.24
C HIS A 7 -14.71 -43.02 3.79
N ASP A 8 -14.66 -41.71 3.57
CA ASP A 8 -13.40 -40.99 3.56
C ASP A 8 -12.71 -41.30 4.89
N GLY A 9 -11.47 -41.81 4.80
CA GLY A 9 -10.67 -42.20 5.95
C GLY A 9 -10.43 -41.04 6.92
N PRO A 10 -9.74 -41.30 8.04
CA PRO A 10 -9.44 -40.25 9.00
C PRO A 10 -8.65 -39.12 8.34
N VAL A 11 -9.02 -37.88 8.66
CA VAL A 11 -8.39 -36.67 8.11
C VAL A 11 -7.31 -36.11 9.03
N GLY A 12 -7.19 -36.63 10.25
CA GLY A 12 -6.15 -36.24 11.21
C GLY A 12 -6.35 -36.83 12.60
N GLU A 13 -5.53 -36.35 13.53
CA GLU A 13 -5.48 -36.79 14.92
C GLU A 13 -5.31 -35.56 15.84
N LEU A 14 -6.06 -35.51 16.94
CA LEU A 14 -5.90 -34.50 17.98
C LEU A 14 -4.62 -34.73 18.77
N SER A 15 -4.21 -33.75 19.58
CA SER A 15 -3.00 -33.84 20.41
C SER A 15 -3.02 -34.95 21.46
N ASP A 16 -4.20 -35.46 21.80
CA ASP A 16 -4.40 -36.57 22.74
C ASP A 16 -4.49 -37.94 22.06
N GLY A 17 -4.29 -37.99 20.74
CA GLY A 17 -4.36 -39.19 19.93
C GLY A 17 -5.75 -39.50 19.36
N THR A 18 -6.74 -38.64 19.60
CA THR A 18 -8.09 -38.86 19.09
C THR A 18 -8.13 -38.64 17.57
N VAL A 19 -8.35 -39.72 16.83
CA VAL A 19 -8.54 -39.68 15.38
C VAL A 19 -9.85 -38.93 15.04
N HIS A 20 -9.82 -38.14 13.98
CA HIS A 20 -10.99 -37.42 13.49
C HIS A 20 -11.20 -37.53 11.98
N PHE A 21 -12.47 -37.46 11.58
CA PHE A 21 -12.94 -37.71 10.21
C PHE A 21 -13.48 -36.46 9.49
N VAL A 22 -13.53 -35.33 10.20
CA VAL A 22 -13.90 -34.02 9.65
C VAL A 22 -12.80 -33.02 10.02
N PRO A 23 -12.43 -32.07 9.13
CA PRO A 23 -11.37 -31.11 9.42
C PRO A 23 -11.67 -30.23 10.64
N ILE A 24 -10.64 -29.93 11.43
CA ILE A 24 -10.75 -29.04 12.59
C ILE A 24 -11.27 -27.66 12.17
N GLY A 25 -12.23 -27.15 12.95
CA GLY A 25 -12.90 -25.88 12.69
C GLY A 25 -13.98 -25.95 11.62
N GLU A 26 -14.35 -27.13 11.13
CA GLU A 26 -15.41 -27.32 10.16
C GLU A 26 -16.49 -28.27 10.69
N MET A 27 -17.71 -28.11 10.21
CA MET A 27 -18.79 -29.05 10.50
C MET A 27 -19.46 -29.36 9.18
N GLU A 28 -19.34 -30.61 8.73
CA GLU A 28 -20.02 -31.10 7.54
C GLU A 28 -21.49 -31.31 7.90
N ILE A 29 -22.35 -30.54 7.26
CA ILE A 29 -23.79 -30.55 7.46
C ILE A 29 -24.44 -30.49 6.09
N ASP A 30 -25.36 -31.40 5.83
CA ASP A 30 -26.24 -31.35 4.68
C ASP A 30 -27.70 -31.11 5.11
N GLU A 31 -28.64 -31.34 4.20
CA GLU A 31 -30.06 -31.14 4.48
C GLU A 31 -30.61 -32.08 5.57
N GLU A 32 -30.12 -33.32 5.66
CA GLU A 32 -30.71 -34.38 6.47
C GLU A 32 -29.83 -34.84 7.64
N ALA A 33 -28.53 -34.65 7.56
CA ALA A 33 -27.55 -35.13 8.51
C ALA A 33 -26.37 -34.16 8.70
N ALA A 34 -25.60 -34.43 9.74
CA ALA A 34 -24.35 -33.77 10.07
C ALA A 34 -23.35 -34.87 10.43
N ARG A 35 -22.12 -34.74 9.95
CA ARG A 35 -21.07 -35.76 10.10
C ARG A 35 -20.36 -35.61 11.45
N CYS A 36 -20.26 -36.70 12.20
CA CYS A 36 -19.54 -36.72 13.47
C CYS A 36 -18.03 -36.72 13.23
N HIS A 37 -17.28 -35.90 13.96
CA HIS A 37 -15.82 -35.88 13.84
C HIS A 37 -15.18 -37.16 14.37
N LEU A 38 -15.78 -37.82 15.37
CA LEU A 38 -15.17 -38.93 16.09
C LEU A 38 -15.27 -40.27 15.36
N CYS A 39 -16.38 -40.52 14.66
CA CYS A 39 -16.63 -41.79 13.96
C CYS A 39 -16.83 -41.62 12.44
N GLY A 40 -16.96 -40.39 11.95
CA GLY A 40 -17.19 -40.12 10.53
C GLY A 40 -18.60 -40.43 10.03
N ASP A 41 -19.49 -40.92 10.88
CA ASP A 41 -20.88 -41.24 10.53
C ASP A 41 -21.80 -40.01 10.50
N TRP A 42 -22.89 -40.13 9.76
CA TRP A 42 -23.86 -39.07 9.52
C TRP A 42 -25.10 -39.20 10.42
N PHE A 43 -25.43 -38.12 11.13
CA PHE A 43 -26.55 -38.10 12.09
C PHE A 43 -27.42 -36.86 11.92
N ARG A 44 -28.73 -37.00 12.16
CA ARG A 44 -29.65 -35.85 12.23
C ARG A 44 -29.23 -34.81 13.29
N SER A 45 -28.64 -35.29 14.39
CA SER A 45 -28.09 -34.49 15.49
C SER A 45 -26.89 -35.21 16.10
N VAL A 46 -25.68 -34.76 15.76
CA VAL A 46 -24.43 -35.22 16.36
C VAL A 46 -24.46 -34.96 17.87
N GLY A 47 -25.04 -33.82 18.29
CA GLY A 47 -25.14 -33.45 19.70
C GLY A 47 -25.96 -34.41 20.59
N VAL A 48 -26.76 -35.31 20.02
CA VAL A 48 -27.42 -36.41 20.76
C VAL A 48 -26.55 -37.67 20.77
N HIS A 49 -25.85 -37.90 19.66
CA HIS A 49 -24.94 -39.03 19.43
C HIS A 49 -23.67 -38.95 20.30
N LEU A 50 -23.18 -37.76 20.66
CA LEU A 50 -21.95 -37.58 21.45
C LEU A 50 -21.89 -38.40 22.75
N ARG A 51 -23.04 -38.75 23.34
CA ARG A 51 -23.12 -39.63 24.52
C ARG A 51 -22.50 -41.01 24.28
N VAL A 52 -22.57 -41.53 23.06
CA VAL A 52 -21.94 -42.81 22.67
C VAL A 52 -20.42 -42.73 22.81
N HIS A 53 -19.85 -41.54 22.62
CA HIS A 53 -18.42 -41.31 22.78
C HIS A 53 -18.03 -40.84 24.19
N GLY A 54 -19.00 -40.59 25.08
CA GLY A 54 -18.72 -39.98 26.38
C GLY A 54 -18.37 -38.49 26.32
N TRP A 55 -18.69 -37.82 25.21
CA TRP A 55 -18.43 -36.38 25.04
C TRP A 55 -19.69 -35.56 25.31
N ASP A 56 -19.50 -34.37 25.87
CA ASP A 56 -20.52 -33.34 25.86
C ASP A 56 -20.34 -32.38 24.67
N ARG A 57 -21.34 -31.52 24.43
CA ARG A 57 -21.31 -30.59 23.29
C ARG A 57 -20.28 -29.48 23.44
N ALA A 58 -19.92 -29.10 24.66
CA ALA A 58 -18.97 -28.02 24.91
C ALA A 58 -17.55 -28.52 24.66
N GLY A 59 -17.17 -29.64 25.29
CA GLY A 59 -15.90 -30.32 25.07
C GLY A 59 -15.71 -30.70 23.60
N TYR A 60 -16.74 -31.21 22.93
CA TYR A 60 -16.66 -31.53 21.51
C TYR A 60 -16.33 -30.30 20.65
N ARG A 61 -17.04 -29.18 20.87
CA ARG A 61 -16.77 -27.95 20.11
C ARG A 61 -15.39 -27.38 20.42
N ASP A 62 -14.99 -27.39 21.68
CA ASP A 62 -13.69 -26.87 22.08
C ASP A 62 -12.55 -27.71 21.47
N ALA A 63 -12.63 -29.04 21.51
CA ALA A 63 -11.62 -29.93 20.93
C ALA A 63 -11.52 -29.83 19.40
N PHE A 64 -12.67 -29.77 18.72
CA PHE A 64 -12.71 -29.65 17.26
C PHE A 64 -12.67 -28.19 16.75
N GLY A 65 -12.38 -27.23 17.64
CA GLY A 65 -12.19 -25.83 17.26
C GLY A 65 -13.44 -25.15 16.68
N LEU A 66 -14.64 -25.62 17.03
CA LEU A 66 -15.91 -25.08 16.57
C LEU A 66 -16.35 -23.88 17.42
N GLU A 67 -17.06 -22.94 16.81
CA GLU A 67 -17.69 -21.85 17.56
C GLU A 67 -18.79 -22.41 18.48
N ARG A 68 -18.99 -21.79 19.65
CA ARG A 68 -20.06 -22.20 20.60
C ARG A 68 -21.45 -22.24 19.97
N GLY A 69 -21.71 -21.36 19.00
CA GLY A 69 -22.96 -21.27 18.25
C GLY A 69 -23.07 -22.24 17.08
N GLN A 70 -22.00 -22.98 16.72
CA GLN A 70 -22.02 -23.91 15.60
C GLN A 70 -23.06 -25.00 15.84
N SER A 71 -23.99 -25.14 14.88
CA SER A 71 -24.97 -26.22 14.89
C SER A 71 -24.27 -27.56 14.75
N LEU A 72 -24.72 -28.56 15.51
CA LEU A 72 -24.29 -29.96 15.41
C LEU A 72 -25.42 -30.83 14.84
N GLU A 73 -26.32 -30.21 14.08
CA GLU A 73 -27.56 -30.79 13.59
C GLU A 73 -27.74 -30.47 12.11
N SER A 74 -28.43 -31.37 11.42
CA SER A 74 -28.89 -31.17 10.05
C SER A 74 -29.69 -29.88 9.87
N LEU A 75 -29.67 -29.33 8.65
CA LEU A 75 -30.42 -28.12 8.32
C LEU A 75 -31.92 -28.31 8.52
N THR A 76 -32.48 -29.47 8.17
CA THR A 76 -33.90 -29.76 8.39
C THR A 76 -34.26 -29.75 9.88
N THR A 77 -33.42 -30.34 10.74
CA THR A 77 -33.64 -30.33 12.20
C THR A 77 -33.53 -28.93 12.76
N GLN A 78 -32.55 -28.15 12.29
CA GLN A 78 -32.38 -26.75 12.67
C GLN A 78 -33.61 -25.91 12.30
N ARG A 79 -34.12 -26.04 11.07
CA ARG A 79 -35.33 -25.35 10.61
C ARG A 79 -36.54 -25.69 11.48
N ARG A 80 -36.77 -27.00 11.73
CA ARG A 80 -37.87 -27.45 12.60
C ARG A 80 -37.77 -26.86 14.01
N ARG A 81 -36.58 -26.86 14.62
CA ARG A 81 -36.37 -26.26 15.94
C ARG A 81 -36.54 -24.76 15.96
N SER A 82 -36.06 -24.07 14.92
CA SER A 82 -36.26 -22.62 14.75
C SER A 82 -37.76 -22.28 14.69
N THR A 83 -38.53 -22.99 13.86
CA THR A 83 -39.99 -22.82 13.78
C THR A 83 -40.67 -23.11 15.11
N ALA A 84 -40.29 -24.18 15.80
CA ALA A 84 -40.84 -24.52 17.12
C ALA A 84 -40.52 -23.43 18.16
N LEU A 85 -39.30 -22.91 18.17
CA LEU A 85 -38.90 -21.82 19.08
C LEU A 85 -39.66 -20.53 18.78
N THR A 86 -39.84 -20.18 17.51
CA THR A 86 -40.64 -19.01 17.11
C THR A 86 -42.09 -19.13 17.61
N ARG A 87 -42.71 -20.30 17.41
CA ARG A 87 -44.07 -20.58 17.94
C ARG A 87 -44.11 -20.49 19.45
N ARG A 88 -43.08 -21.02 20.13
CA ARG A 88 -42.99 -20.98 21.60
C ARG A 88 -42.82 -19.55 22.11
N ARG A 89 -41.94 -18.75 21.51
CA ARG A 89 -41.76 -17.33 21.86
C ARG A 89 -43.06 -16.53 21.74
N ALA A 90 -43.89 -16.85 20.74
CA ALA A 90 -45.19 -16.22 20.58
C ALA A 90 -46.17 -16.60 21.71
N ARG A 91 -46.13 -17.83 22.22
CA ARG A 91 -47.16 -18.37 23.14
C ARG A 91 -46.74 -18.44 24.61
N ASP A 92 -45.45 -18.54 24.91
CA ASP A 92 -44.90 -18.76 26.25
C ASP A 92 -44.34 -17.43 26.81
N PRO A 93 -45.00 -16.83 27.82
CA PRO A 93 -44.57 -15.55 28.39
C PRO A 93 -43.15 -15.59 28.98
N ARG A 94 -42.72 -16.74 29.54
CA ARG A 94 -41.38 -16.87 30.14
C ARG A 94 -40.30 -16.83 29.07
N VAL A 95 -40.53 -17.52 27.94
CA VAL A 95 -39.61 -17.48 26.79
C VAL A 95 -39.55 -16.07 26.21
N ARG A 96 -40.69 -15.40 26.09
CA ARG A 96 -40.75 -14.03 25.57
C ARG A 96 -39.96 -13.05 26.45
N ALA A 97 -40.19 -13.07 27.77
CA ALA A 97 -39.48 -12.23 28.73
C ALA A 97 -37.96 -12.49 28.73
N GLY A 98 -37.55 -13.76 28.58
CA GLY A 98 -36.14 -14.12 28.39
C GLY A 98 -35.53 -13.52 27.13
N CYS A 99 -36.24 -13.61 25.98
CA CYS A 99 -35.79 -13.01 24.73
C CYS A 99 -35.70 -11.48 24.81
N GLU A 100 -36.66 -10.82 25.45
CA GLU A 100 -36.65 -9.36 25.66
C GLU A 100 -35.46 -8.92 26.52
N THR A 101 -35.13 -9.69 27.56
CA THR A 101 -33.92 -9.44 28.36
C THR A 101 -32.66 -9.56 27.52
N GLY A 102 -32.54 -10.61 26.70
CA GLY A 102 -31.41 -10.77 25.77
C GLY A 102 -31.30 -9.63 24.76
N LEU A 103 -32.43 -9.15 24.22
CA LEU A 103 -32.48 -8.00 23.32
C LEU A 103 -31.99 -6.72 24.01
N ARG A 104 -32.42 -6.46 25.26
CA ARG A 104 -31.92 -5.31 26.03
C ARG A 104 -30.40 -5.35 26.20
N TRP A 105 -29.85 -6.51 26.56
CA TRP A 105 -28.40 -6.69 26.72
C TRP A 105 -27.63 -6.52 25.41
N ALA A 106 -28.23 -6.94 24.28
CA ALA A 106 -27.64 -6.73 22.97
C ALA A 106 -27.61 -5.23 22.61
N THR A 107 -28.72 -4.52 22.80
CA THR A 107 -28.84 -3.09 22.49
C THR A 107 -27.98 -2.21 23.40
N SER A 108 -27.85 -2.55 24.68
CA SER A 108 -26.99 -1.84 25.65
C SER A 108 -25.48 -2.14 25.48
N GLY A 109 -25.14 -3.09 24.62
CA GLY A 109 -23.78 -3.62 24.45
C GLY A 109 -23.27 -4.46 25.62
N GLU A 110 -24.09 -4.72 26.65
CA GLU A 110 -23.74 -5.58 27.79
C GLU A 110 -23.41 -7.00 27.34
N LEU A 111 -24.16 -7.54 26.38
CA LEU A 111 -23.92 -8.87 25.83
C LEU A 111 -22.52 -8.95 25.20
N THR A 112 -22.13 -7.93 24.43
CA THR A 112 -20.80 -7.84 23.81
C THR A 112 -19.70 -7.74 24.86
N ARG A 113 -19.89 -6.91 25.90
CA ARG A 113 -18.92 -6.78 27.00
C ARG A 113 -18.77 -8.09 27.78
N ALA A 114 -19.87 -8.76 28.12
CA ALA A 114 -19.86 -10.05 28.80
C ALA A 114 -19.18 -11.15 27.97
N ALA A 115 -19.47 -11.19 26.66
CA ALA A 115 -18.81 -12.10 25.73
C ALA A 115 -17.30 -11.84 25.62
N ALA A 116 -16.90 -10.56 25.51
CA ALA A 116 -15.50 -10.17 25.47
C ALA A 116 -14.76 -10.58 26.76
N THR A 117 -15.33 -10.28 27.93
CA THR A 117 -14.78 -10.70 29.23
C THR A 117 -14.65 -12.22 29.32
N SER A 118 -15.67 -12.96 28.89
CA SER A 118 -15.65 -14.44 28.90
C SER A 118 -14.63 -15.04 27.93
N ALA A 119 -14.28 -14.31 26.87
CA ALA A 119 -13.32 -14.74 25.85
C ALA A 119 -11.87 -14.35 26.17
N ARG A 120 -11.63 -13.46 27.15
CA ARG A 120 -10.27 -13.05 27.53
C ARG A 120 -9.43 -14.27 27.93
N GLY A 121 -8.21 -14.34 27.40
CA GLY A 121 -7.25 -15.41 27.67
C GLY A 121 -7.56 -16.75 26.96
N ARG A 122 -8.69 -16.87 26.25
CA ARG A 122 -9.02 -18.11 25.54
C ARG A 122 -8.47 -18.07 24.11
N ARG A 123 -8.02 -19.23 23.63
CA ARG A 123 -7.66 -19.41 22.21
C ARG A 123 -8.92 -19.22 21.35
N GLN A 124 -8.81 -18.44 20.28
CA GLN A 124 -9.90 -18.32 19.31
C GLN A 124 -10.17 -19.69 18.65
N PRO A 125 -11.44 -20.13 18.54
CA PRO A 125 -11.79 -21.36 17.83
C PRO A 125 -11.25 -21.35 16.41
N GLU A 126 -10.79 -22.50 15.94
CA GLU A 126 -10.21 -22.65 14.60
C GLU A 126 -11.21 -22.26 13.50
N GLN A 127 -12.49 -22.60 13.68
CA GLN A 127 -13.56 -22.18 12.79
C GLN A 127 -13.59 -20.65 12.60
N ARG A 128 -13.42 -19.90 13.69
CA ARG A 128 -13.44 -18.44 13.64
C ARG A 128 -12.20 -17.89 12.93
N ARG A 129 -11.03 -18.47 13.19
CA ARG A 129 -9.78 -18.11 12.51
C ARG A 129 -9.92 -18.30 11.00
N ARG A 130 -10.42 -19.46 10.57
CA ARG A 130 -10.65 -19.78 9.15
C ARG A 130 -11.66 -18.84 8.51
N LYS A 131 -12.78 -18.52 9.19
CA LYS A 131 -13.74 -17.51 8.69
C LYS A 131 -13.09 -16.13 8.53
N THR A 132 -12.26 -15.70 9.48
CA THR A 132 -11.52 -14.44 9.36
C THR A 132 -10.55 -14.46 8.18
N VAL A 133 -9.78 -15.54 8.00
CA VAL A 133 -8.87 -15.68 6.86
C VAL A 133 -9.64 -15.63 5.53
N ARG A 134 -10.71 -16.43 5.38
CA ARG A 134 -11.57 -16.40 4.18
C ARG A 134 -12.16 -15.01 3.92
N ALA A 135 -12.59 -14.32 4.97
CA ALA A 135 -13.10 -12.96 4.86
C ALA A 135 -12.01 -11.96 4.45
N LEU A 136 -10.76 -12.16 4.85
CA LEU A 136 -9.64 -11.32 4.42
C LEU A 136 -9.19 -11.64 2.99
N GLU A 137 -9.23 -12.91 2.59
CA GLU A 137 -8.94 -13.38 1.24
C GLU A 137 -9.95 -12.83 0.22
N SER A 138 -11.23 -12.71 0.60
CA SER A 138 -12.26 -12.13 -0.27
C SER A 138 -12.11 -10.62 -0.48
N ILE A 139 -11.32 -9.93 0.35
CA ILE A 139 -11.03 -8.50 0.15
C ILE A 139 -10.00 -8.35 -0.96
N SER A 140 -10.37 -7.65 -2.02
CA SER A 140 -9.48 -7.38 -3.14
C SER A 140 -8.22 -6.61 -2.71
N VAL A 141 -7.11 -6.84 -3.42
CA VAL A 141 -5.84 -6.12 -3.18
C VAL A 141 -6.05 -4.61 -3.27
N ARG A 142 -6.87 -4.15 -4.23
CA ARG A 142 -7.22 -2.74 -4.41
C ARG A 142 -7.94 -2.19 -3.17
N ALA A 143 -8.94 -2.89 -2.64
CA ALA A 143 -9.66 -2.44 -1.45
C ALA A 143 -8.74 -2.34 -0.21
N ARG A 144 -7.77 -3.25 -0.07
CA ARG A 144 -6.76 -3.18 1.01
C ARG A 144 -5.82 -1.99 0.85
N ALA A 145 -5.37 -1.71 -0.37
CA ALA A 145 -4.52 -0.56 -0.66
C ALA A 145 -5.28 0.75 -0.38
N GLU A 146 -6.53 0.88 -0.85
CA GLU A 146 -7.38 2.04 -0.58
C GLU A 146 -7.64 2.25 0.92
N ALA A 147 -7.92 1.17 1.66
CA ALA A 147 -8.09 1.25 3.12
C ALA A 147 -6.81 1.71 3.82
N THR A 148 -5.64 1.20 3.40
CA THR A 148 -4.34 1.60 3.94
C THR A 148 -4.04 3.07 3.66
N THR A 149 -4.30 3.53 2.43
CA THR A 149 -4.17 4.93 2.04
C THR A 149 -5.08 5.82 2.88
N ARG A 150 -6.37 5.49 3.00
CA ARG A 150 -7.32 6.24 3.84
C ARG A 150 -6.87 6.31 5.29
N ALA A 151 -6.43 5.20 5.86
CA ALA A 151 -5.92 5.17 7.23
C ALA A 151 -4.64 6.01 7.40
N SER A 152 -3.76 6.02 6.40
CA SER A 152 -2.56 6.87 6.39
C SER A 152 -2.93 8.35 6.35
N VAL A 153 -3.83 8.75 5.46
CA VAL A 153 -4.31 10.14 5.36
C VAL A 153 -5.01 10.57 6.65
N ALA A 154 -5.83 9.71 7.24
CA ALA A 154 -6.49 10.00 8.51
C ALA A 154 -5.49 10.27 9.65
N ARG A 155 -4.41 9.49 9.75
CA ARG A 155 -3.33 9.74 10.74
C ARG A 155 -2.59 11.06 10.48
N LEU A 156 -2.36 11.40 9.22
CA LEU A 156 -1.73 12.68 8.85
C LEU A 156 -2.64 13.85 9.25
N ARG A 157 -3.94 13.77 8.96
CA ARG A 157 -4.93 14.79 9.37
C ARG A 157 -5.00 14.95 10.89
N ASP A 158 -5.12 13.85 11.61
CA ASP A 158 -5.12 13.86 13.08
C ASP A 158 -3.85 14.50 13.67
N THR A 159 -2.70 14.30 13.03
CA THR A 159 -1.45 15.01 13.38
C THR A 159 -1.55 16.51 13.09
N ALA A 160 -2.06 16.89 11.92
CA ALA A 160 -2.25 18.28 11.53
C ALA A 160 -3.20 19.01 12.47
N ASP A 161 -4.33 18.38 12.81
CA ASP A 161 -5.36 18.93 13.71
C ASP A 161 -4.83 19.12 15.13
N ARG A 162 -3.94 18.24 15.60
CA ARG A 162 -3.26 18.44 16.88
C ARG A 162 -2.32 19.64 16.84
N VAL A 163 -1.53 19.77 15.76
CA VAL A 163 -0.59 20.88 15.59
C VAL A 163 -1.33 22.21 15.51
N ALA A 164 -2.38 22.31 14.68
CA ALA A 164 -3.21 23.49 14.56
C ALA A 164 -3.80 23.93 15.90
N ARG A 165 -4.45 22.99 16.61
CA ARG A 165 -5.03 23.25 17.94
C ARG A 165 -3.99 23.67 18.97
N SER A 166 -2.81 23.05 18.96
CA SER A 166 -1.73 23.42 19.89
C SER A 166 -1.19 24.84 19.65
N ALA A 167 -1.28 25.33 18.41
CA ALA A 167 -0.91 26.67 18.02
C ALA A 167 -2.07 27.68 18.11
N GLY A 168 -3.27 27.24 18.52
CA GLY A 168 -4.45 28.11 18.67
C GLY A 168 -5.24 28.37 17.37
N HIS A 169 -5.05 27.55 16.34
CA HIS A 169 -5.79 27.66 15.08
C HIS A 169 -6.82 26.53 14.92
N ASP A 170 -7.91 26.84 14.23
CA ASP A 170 -9.00 25.88 13.96
C ASP A 170 -8.61 24.80 12.95
N SER A 171 -7.72 25.13 12.02
CA SER A 171 -7.20 24.18 11.02
C SER A 171 -5.71 24.36 10.75
N ILE A 172 -5.09 23.32 10.18
CA ILE A 172 -3.70 23.41 9.72
C ILE A 172 -3.55 24.44 8.60
N GLY A 173 -4.60 24.63 7.79
CA GLY A 173 -4.65 25.63 6.74
C GLY A 173 -4.56 27.05 7.27
N ASP A 174 -5.32 27.38 8.31
CA ASP A 174 -5.29 28.69 8.97
C ASP A 174 -3.90 29.00 9.53
N LEU A 175 -3.31 28.05 10.27
CA LEU A 175 -1.95 28.17 10.80
C LEU A 175 -0.94 28.42 9.68
N VAL A 176 -1.00 27.61 8.62
CA VAL A 176 -0.04 27.71 7.51
C VAL A 176 -0.20 29.04 6.76
N ARG A 177 -1.42 29.49 6.48
CA ARG A 177 -1.69 30.77 5.80
C ARG A 177 -1.17 31.95 6.59
N GLU A 178 -1.45 32.01 7.89
CA GLU A 178 -0.97 33.09 8.75
C GLU A 178 0.56 33.12 8.80
N ARG A 179 1.19 31.98 9.08
CA ARG A 179 2.65 31.91 9.28
C ARG A 179 3.41 32.16 7.98
N VAL A 180 2.96 31.60 6.86
CA VAL A 180 3.57 31.86 5.54
C VAL A 180 3.33 33.30 5.10
N GLY A 181 2.14 33.87 5.39
CA GLY A 181 1.87 35.30 5.17
C GLY A 181 2.80 36.22 5.96
N ALA A 182 3.21 35.80 7.17
CA ALA A 182 4.23 36.48 7.97
C ALA A 182 5.69 36.21 7.51
N GLY A 183 5.89 35.44 6.42
CA GLY A 183 7.19 35.15 5.83
C GLY A 183 7.91 33.91 6.37
N ALA A 184 7.26 33.13 7.25
CA ALA A 184 7.83 31.88 7.74
C ALA A 184 7.87 30.82 6.64
N SER A 185 8.86 29.93 6.69
CA SER A 185 8.92 28.78 5.78
C SER A 185 8.15 27.58 6.33
N LEU A 186 7.58 26.74 5.46
CA LEU A 186 6.95 25.47 5.88
C LEU A 186 7.89 24.58 6.71
N ALA A 187 9.20 24.65 6.47
CA ALA A 187 10.19 23.87 7.19
C ALA A 187 10.54 24.42 8.57
N GLU A 188 10.38 25.73 8.76
CA GLU A 188 10.46 26.40 10.06
C GLU A 188 9.21 26.09 10.88
N LEU A 189 8.03 26.28 10.28
CA LEU A 189 6.75 25.93 10.91
C LEU A 189 6.70 24.44 11.32
N SER A 190 7.19 23.53 10.47
CA SER A 190 7.25 22.10 10.82
C SER A 190 8.13 21.87 12.06
N ARG A 191 9.27 22.57 12.19
CA ARG A 191 10.16 22.42 13.35
C ARG A 191 9.57 23.04 14.62
N GLU A 192 8.94 24.21 14.50
CA GLU A 192 8.22 24.86 15.61
C GLU A 192 7.10 23.96 16.15
N ALA A 193 6.40 23.27 15.27
CA ALA A 193 5.36 22.29 15.61
C ALA A 193 5.87 20.94 16.15
N GLY A 194 7.20 20.78 16.32
CA GLY A 194 7.80 19.52 16.76
C GLY A 194 7.72 18.38 15.72
N LEU A 195 7.47 18.71 14.46
CA LEU A 195 7.44 17.77 13.35
C LEU A 195 8.80 17.70 12.64
N HIS A 196 8.99 16.68 11.82
CA HIS A 196 10.13 16.63 10.92
C HIS A 196 10.12 17.84 9.97
N LYS A 197 11.28 18.46 9.70
CA LYS A 197 11.41 19.71 8.92
C LYS A 197 10.72 19.71 7.54
N ASP A 198 10.55 18.55 6.92
CA ASP A 198 9.93 18.43 5.59
C ASP A 198 8.45 18.00 5.65
N TRP A 199 7.88 17.86 6.85
CA TRP A 199 6.55 17.25 7.04
C TRP A 199 5.47 18.02 6.29
N LEU A 200 5.37 19.34 6.51
CA LEU A 200 4.37 20.16 5.81
C LEU A 200 4.61 20.19 4.30
N CYS A 201 5.86 20.32 3.86
CA CYS A 201 6.19 20.28 2.44
C CYS A 201 5.74 18.98 1.75
N ARG A 202 5.81 17.84 2.44
CA ARG A 202 5.42 16.54 1.89
C ARG A 202 3.94 16.24 1.99
N HIS A 203 3.29 16.72 3.05
CA HIS A 203 1.95 16.23 3.42
C HIS A 203 0.85 17.26 3.28
N LEU A 204 1.16 18.56 3.17
CA LEU A 204 0.14 19.61 3.11
C LEU A 204 -0.85 19.39 1.95
N ALA A 205 -0.37 19.17 0.73
CA ALA A 205 -1.25 18.90 -0.42
C ALA A 205 -2.11 17.62 -0.27
N THR A 206 -1.71 16.68 0.59
CA THR A 206 -2.48 15.46 0.87
C THR A 206 -3.57 15.69 1.92
N ILE A 207 -3.28 16.51 2.93
CA ILE A 207 -4.19 16.73 4.07
C ILE A 207 -5.13 17.91 3.85
N ASP A 208 -4.64 18.97 3.19
CA ASP A 208 -5.32 20.23 2.90
C ASP A 208 -4.84 20.78 1.54
N PRO A 209 -5.43 20.29 0.42
CA PRO A 209 -5.02 20.69 -0.92
C PRO A 209 -5.35 22.15 -1.25
N GLU A 210 -6.39 22.72 -0.64
CA GLU A 210 -6.81 24.10 -0.87
C GLU A 210 -5.76 25.07 -0.35
N SER A 211 -5.40 24.96 0.94
CA SER A 211 -4.33 25.76 1.52
C SER A 211 -3.00 25.53 0.81
N ALA A 212 -2.72 24.31 0.34
CA ALA A 212 -1.50 24.00 -0.40
C ALA A 212 -1.40 24.77 -1.72
N GLU A 213 -2.48 24.86 -2.49
CA GLU A 213 -2.52 25.63 -3.73
C GLU A 213 -2.48 27.14 -3.48
N GLU A 214 -3.17 27.63 -2.44
CA GLU A 214 -3.18 29.04 -2.09
C GLU A 214 -1.80 29.58 -1.70
N ILE A 215 -1.04 28.83 -0.90
CA ILE A 215 0.32 29.26 -0.51
C ILE A 215 1.36 28.96 -1.60
N ARG A 216 1.02 28.17 -2.62
CA ARG A 216 1.98 27.74 -3.65
C ARG A 216 2.72 28.91 -4.30
N PRO A 217 2.09 30.05 -4.65
CA PRO A 217 2.80 31.22 -5.17
C PRO A 217 3.73 31.88 -4.14
N LEU A 218 3.39 31.84 -2.85
CA LEU A 218 4.19 32.40 -1.76
C LEU A 218 5.44 31.53 -1.45
N VAL A 219 5.29 30.21 -1.60
CA VAL A 219 6.36 29.23 -1.36
C VAL A 219 7.23 28.97 -2.61
N SER A 220 6.64 29.14 -3.80
CA SER A 220 7.24 28.83 -5.12
C SER A 220 7.50 30.06 -6.01
N GLY A 221 7.15 31.27 -5.59
CA GLY A 221 7.51 32.52 -6.27
C GLY A 221 9.03 32.79 -6.26
N PRO A 222 9.51 33.87 -6.91
CA PRO A 222 10.91 34.26 -6.88
C PRO A 222 11.35 34.38 -5.41
N ARG A 223 12.06 33.36 -4.91
CA ARG A 223 12.52 33.32 -3.52
C ARG A 223 13.42 34.52 -3.27
N PRO A 224 13.35 35.13 -2.08
CA PRO A 224 14.05 36.38 -1.80
C PRO A 224 15.55 36.28 -2.09
N VAL A 225 16.10 37.45 -2.44
CA VAL A 225 17.48 37.86 -2.78
C VAL A 225 18.60 37.12 -2.01
N ARG A 226 18.32 36.55 -0.84
CA ARG A 226 19.27 35.88 0.05
C ARG A 226 19.99 34.65 -0.54
N HIS A 227 19.31 33.84 -1.36
CA HIS A 227 19.92 32.59 -1.85
C HIS A 227 20.86 32.82 -3.04
N ASP A 228 20.67 33.91 -3.79
CA ASP A 228 21.56 34.28 -4.89
C ASP A 228 22.65 35.25 -4.49
N ALA A 229 22.67 35.80 -3.28
CA ALA A 229 23.67 36.82 -2.91
C ALA A 229 25.11 36.37 -3.23
N ALA A 230 25.47 35.14 -2.83
CA ALA A 230 26.78 34.56 -3.13
C ALA A 230 27.00 34.25 -4.62
N LEU A 231 25.95 33.92 -5.38
CA LEU A 231 26.05 33.71 -6.82
C LEU A 231 26.16 35.04 -7.56
N ARG A 232 25.45 36.08 -7.11
CA ARG A 232 25.37 37.41 -7.72
C ARG A 232 26.72 38.11 -7.69
N GLU A 233 27.45 38.00 -6.58
CA GLU A 233 28.82 38.51 -6.49
C GLU A 233 29.75 37.83 -7.50
N ARG A 234 29.68 36.50 -7.62
CA ARG A 234 30.52 35.71 -8.53
C ARG A 234 30.15 35.91 -10.00
N VAL A 235 28.87 36.05 -10.29
CA VAL A 235 28.32 36.35 -11.61
C VAL A 235 28.67 37.79 -12.01
N GLY A 236 28.62 38.73 -11.07
CA GLY A 236 29.10 40.10 -11.24
C GLY A 236 30.59 40.16 -11.58
N ALA A 237 31.42 39.37 -10.88
CA ALA A 237 32.84 39.24 -11.21
C ALA A 237 33.09 38.65 -12.62
N ALA A 238 32.15 37.87 -13.16
CA ALA A 238 32.18 37.36 -14.52
C ALA A 238 31.62 38.35 -15.57
N GLY A 239 31.21 39.56 -15.15
CA GLY A 239 30.71 40.64 -16.02
C GLY A 239 29.21 40.60 -16.32
N PHE A 240 28.40 40.02 -15.43
CA PHE A 240 26.95 39.89 -15.61
C PHE A 240 26.19 40.50 -14.43
N ASP A 241 25.15 41.26 -14.72
CA ASP A 241 24.33 41.93 -13.70
C ASP A 241 23.23 41.02 -13.13
N ASP A 242 22.82 39.99 -13.88
CA ASP A 242 21.76 39.05 -13.49
C ASP A 242 22.22 37.59 -13.59
N VAL A 243 21.86 36.82 -12.57
CA VAL A 243 22.15 35.38 -12.47
C VAL A 243 21.37 34.59 -13.52
N GLY A 244 20.11 34.97 -13.78
CA GLY A 244 19.29 34.33 -14.81
C GLY A 244 19.89 34.51 -16.20
N ASP A 245 20.29 35.72 -16.56
CA ASP A 245 20.88 36.03 -17.86
C ASP A 245 22.25 35.38 -18.06
N TYR A 246 23.08 35.36 -17.02
CA TYR A 246 24.33 34.58 -17.02
C TYR A 246 24.06 33.10 -17.31
N LEU A 247 23.11 32.49 -16.59
CA LEU A 247 22.80 31.07 -16.75
C LEU A 247 22.21 30.76 -18.13
N ARG A 248 21.31 31.61 -18.66
CA ARG A 248 20.77 31.46 -20.02
C ARG A 248 21.87 31.55 -21.06
N ARG A 249 22.74 32.57 -20.99
CA ARG A 249 23.83 32.73 -21.94
C ARG A 249 24.80 31.55 -21.89
N ARG A 250 25.29 31.17 -20.70
CA ARG A 250 26.25 30.07 -20.58
C ARG A 250 25.64 28.72 -20.97
N HIS A 251 24.43 28.43 -20.50
CA HIS A 251 23.81 27.11 -20.68
C HIS A 251 23.11 26.92 -22.03
N LEU A 252 22.35 27.93 -22.48
CA LEU A 252 21.53 27.84 -23.69
C LEU A 252 22.28 28.34 -24.92
N THR A 253 23.00 29.47 -24.83
CA THR A 253 23.69 30.07 -25.98
C THR A 253 25.08 29.46 -26.20
N GLU A 254 25.89 29.36 -25.15
CA GLU A 254 27.27 28.85 -25.21
C GLU A 254 27.34 27.33 -24.95
N HIS A 255 26.20 26.70 -24.69
CA HIS A 255 26.04 25.25 -24.50
C HIS A 255 26.95 24.64 -23.41
N ARG A 256 27.37 25.42 -22.41
CA ARG A 256 28.19 24.95 -21.29
C ARG A 256 27.40 24.03 -20.37
N THR A 257 28.08 22.99 -19.88
CA THR A 257 27.45 22.05 -18.93
C THR A 257 27.25 22.70 -17.57
N VAL A 258 26.22 22.24 -16.84
CA VAL A 258 26.00 22.68 -15.45
C VAL A 258 27.26 22.46 -14.61
N ALA A 259 27.99 21.36 -14.83
CA ALA A 259 29.26 21.11 -14.16
C ALA A 259 30.33 22.14 -14.53
N SER A 260 30.47 22.52 -15.80
CA SER A 260 31.40 23.57 -16.23
C SER A 260 31.05 24.94 -15.65
N ILE A 261 29.75 25.28 -15.60
CA ILE A 261 29.27 26.52 -14.99
C ILE A 261 29.55 26.51 -13.49
N ALA A 262 29.35 25.37 -12.82
CA ALA A 262 29.65 25.21 -11.40
C ALA A 262 31.15 25.40 -11.12
N THR A 263 32.03 24.84 -11.96
CA THR A 263 33.48 25.05 -11.88
C THR A 263 33.86 26.50 -12.13
N GLU A 264 33.29 27.15 -13.16
CA GLU A 264 33.53 28.55 -13.48
C GLU A 264 33.16 29.49 -12.32
N LEU A 265 32.01 29.26 -11.71
CA LEU A 265 31.56 30.02 -10.55
C LEU A 265 32.19 29.56 -9.24
N GLY A 266 32.96 28.46 -9.21
CA GLY A 266 33.52 27.88 -7.98
C GLY A 266 32.46 27.42 -6.97
N VAL A 267 31.28 26.99 -7.42
CA VAL A 267 30.16 26.52 -6.58
C VAL A 267 29.85 25.06 -6.84
N SER A 268 29.01 24.46 -6.00
CA SER A 268 28.56 23.08 -6.21
C SER A 268 27.60 22.98 -7.39
N ARG A 269 27.63 21.86 -8.13
CA ARG A 269 26.65 21.59 -9.20
C ARG A 269 25.19 21.70 -8.73
N PRO A 270 24.78 21.15 -7.57
CA PRO A 270 23.42 21.33 -7.04
C PRO A 270 23.04 22.81 -6.84
N SER A 271 23.99 23.67 -6.49
CA SER A 271 23.73 25.12 -6.35
C SER A 271 23.36 25.75 -7.69
N VAL A 272 24.01 25.35 -8.78
CA VAL A 272 23.69 25.82 -10.14
C VAL A 272 22.35 25.26 -10.61
N ASP A 273 22.09 23.96 -10.40
CA ASP A 273 20.80 23.33 -10.74
C ASP A 273 19.62 24.02 -10.01
N ALA A 274 19.81 24.36 -8.72
CA ALA A 274 18.83 25.10 -7.94
C ALA A 274 18.66 26.55 -8.40
N ALA A 275 19.73 27.21 -8.86
CA ALA A 275 19.65 28.55 -9.45
C ALA A 275 18.93 28.53 -10.81
N MET A 276 19.24 27.58 -11.69
CA MET A 276 18.56 27.40 -12.98
C MET A 276 17.07 27.18 -12.79
N THR A 277 16.69 26.32 -11.84
CA THR A 277 15.27 26.09 -11.50
C THR A 277 14.59 27.38 -11.04
N ARG A 278 15.24 28.16 -10.16
CA ARG A 278 14.68 29.42 -9.64
C ARG A 278 14.53 30.51 -10.70
N HIS A 279 15.43 30.56 -11.67
CA HIS A 279 15.43 31.55 -12.76
C HIS A 279 14.71 31.07 -14.04
N GLY A 280 14.06 29.91 -13.98
CA GLY A 280 13.31 29.34 -15.10
C GLY A 280 14.19 28.96 -16.30
N VAL A 281 15.47 28.62 -16.08
CA VAL A 281 16.39 28.17 -17.13
C VAL A 281 16.25 26.66 -17.30
N PRO A 282 15.74 26.16 -18.43
CA PRO A 282 15.50 24.74 -18.63
C PRO A 282 16.82 23.96 -18.70
N VAL A 283 16.93 22.90 -17.90
CA VAL A 283 18.06 21.96 -17.96
C VAL A 283 17.90 21.11 -19.21
N THR A 284 18.62 21.45 -20.27
CA THR A 284 18.54 20.75 -21.54
C THR A 284 19.61 19.66 -21.61
N VAL A 285 19.23 18.44 -22.03
CA VAL A 285 20.20 17.35 -22.25
C VAL A 285 21.11 17.76 -23.43
N HIS A 286 22.39 18.04 -23.13
CA HIS A 286 23.29 18.82 -23.98
C HIS A 286 23.44 18.34 -25.43
N ALA A 287 23.50 19.33 -26.34
CA ALA A 287 23.99 19.17 -27.72
C ALA A 287 25.41 18.55 -27.79
N ALA A 288 26.27 18.80 -26.80
CA ALA A 288 27.60 18.18 -26.72
C ALA A 288 27.54 16.66 -26.43
N VAL A 289 26.56 16.20 -25.64
CA VAL A 289 26.35 14.75 -25.41
C VAL A 289 25.77 14.10 -26.66
N ARG A 290 24.84 14.78 -27.35
CA ARG A 290 24.33 14.34 -28.66
C ARG A 290 25.45 14.21 -29.69
N ARG A 291 26.27 15.26 -29.84
CA ARG A 291 27.43 15.28 -30.76
C ARG A 291 28.45 14.19 -30.46
N ARG A 292 28.89 14.02 -29.21
CA ARG A 292 29.81 12.91 -28.84
C ARG A 292 29.20 11.54 -29.11
N THR A 293 27.88 11.41 -28.96
CA THR A 293 27.21 10.14 -29.25
C THR A 293 27.10 9.89 -30.75
N GLU A 294 26.89 10.94 -31.54
CA GLU A 294 26.89 10.90 -33.01
C GLU A 294 28.29 10.60 -33.56
N GLU A 295 29.34 11.26 -33.05
CA GLU A 295 30.74 10.99 -33.36
C GLU A 295 31.10 9.54 -33.05
N ARG A 296 30.69 9.02 -31.88
CA ARG A 296 30.90 7.62 -31.50
C ARG A 296 30.15 6.64 -32.41
N ALA A 297 28.93 6.98 -32.84
CA ALA A 297 28.16 6.17 -33.77
C ALA A 297 28.79 6.17 -35.17
N ALA A 298 29.29 7.32 -35.63
CA ALA A 298 30.01 7.45 -36.88
C ALA A 298 31.33 6.67 -36.86
N ALA A 299 32.09 6.73 -35.77
CA ALA A 299 33.33 5.96 -35.62
C ALA A 299 33.08 4.45 -35.77
N VAL A 300 32.07 3.90 -35.08
CA VAL A 300 31.69 2.49 -35.25
C VAL A 300 31.27 2.18 -36.69
N ALA A 301 30.52 3.06 -37.35
CA ALA A 301 30.14 2.83 -38.74
C ALA A 301 31.38 2.77 -39.66
N THR A 302 32.29 3.73 -39.51
CA THR A 302 33.53 3.83 -40.27
C THR A 302 34.45 2.63 -40.04
N ASP A 303 34.66 2.23 -38.78
CA ASP A 303 35.55 1.11 -38.41
C ASP A 303 35.13 -0.21 -39.05
N PHE A 304 33.83 -0.38 -39.32
CA PHE A 304 33.26 -1.59 -39.92
C PHE A 304 32.84 -1.41 -41.39
N GLY A 305 33.14 -0.27 -42.01
CA GLY A 305 32.88 -0.01 -43.44
C GLY A 305 31.42 0.24 -43.80
N TYR A 306 30.63 0.79 -42.88
CA TYR A 306 29.21 1.13 -43.10
C TYR A 306 28.99 2.66 -43.17
N ALA A 307 28.00 3.09 -43.94
CA ALA A 307 27.66 4.51 -44.08
C ALA A 307 27.10 5.11 -42.77
N CYS A 308 26.39 4.32 -41.98
CA CYS A 308 25.95 4.72 -40.65
C CYS A 308 25.81 3.53 -39.68
N LEU A 309 25.68 3.83 -38.39
CA LEU A 309 25.51 2.81 -37.36
C LEU A 309 24.25 1.95 -37.60
N ALA A 310 23.18 2.52 -38.14
CA ALA A 310 21.95 1.78 -38.42
C ALA A 310 22.18 0.68 -39.46
N ASP A 311 22.93 0.97 -40.53
CA ASP A 311 23.28 -0.01 -41.57
C ASP A 311 24.15 -1.14 -41.01
N TYR A 312 25.15 -0.79 -40.20
CA TYR A 312 25.98 -1.76 -39.48
C TYR A 312 25.11 -2.70 -38.62
N LEU A 313 24.24 -2.13 -37.79
CA LEU A 313 23.37 -2.90 -36.90
C LEU A 313 22.39 -3.77 -37.69
N HIS A 314 21.79 -3.25 -38.76
CA HIS A 314 20.88 -4.00 -39.61
C HIS A 314 21.58 -5.20 -40.28
N ALA A 315 22.76 -4.97 -40.87
CA ALA A 315 23.55 -6.00 -41.51
C ALA A 315 23.99 -7.09 -40.52
N ARG A 316 24.36 -6.74 -39.28
CA ARG A 316 24.72 -7.73 -38.26
C ARG A 316 23.50 -8.51 -37.75
N ARG A 317 22.36 -7.84 -37.61
CA ARG A 317 21.12 -8.50 -37.17
C ARG A 317 20.55 -9.43 -38.23
N SER A 318 20.66 -9.11 -39.53
CA SER A 318 20.16 -9.96 -40.62
C SER A 318 20.90 -11.30 -40.73
N VAL A 319 22.18 -11.35 -40.35
CA VAL A 319 22.97 -12.59 -40.24
C VAL A 319 22.81 -13.30 -38.89
N GLY A 320 21.85 -12.86 -38.06
CA GLY A 320 21.49 -13.54 -36.81
C GLY A 320 22.38 -13.24 -35.60
N LEU A 321 23.25 -12.23 -35.65
CA LEU A 321 24.12 -11.91 -34.51
C LEU A 321 23.31 -11.38 -33.32
N SER A 322 23.59 -11.88 -32.12
CA SER A 322 23.00 -11.39 -30.89
C SER A 322 23.58 -10.02 -30.50
N TRP A 323 22.81 -9.20 -29.78
CA TRP A 323 23.29 -7.90 -29.27
C TRP A 323 24.57 -8.00 -28.45
N ARG A 324 24.78 -9.10 -27.73
CA ARG A 324 26.01 -9.35 -26.95
C ARG A 324 27.22 -9.55 -27.87
N ARG A 325 27.04 -10.25 -28.99
CA ARG A 325 28.10 -10.48 -29.97
C ARG A 325 28.45 -9.21 -30.74
N ILE A 326 27.45 -8.43 -31.15
CA ILE A 326 27.65 -7.13 -31.78
C ILE A 326 28.37 -6.16 -30.83
N ALA A 327 27.99 -6.15 -29.55
CA ALA A 327 28.64 -5.37 -28.51
C ALA A 327 30.13 -5.72 -28.34
N HIS A 328 30.45 -7.01 -28.33
CA HIS A 328 31.82 -7.49 -28.27
C HIS A 328 32.61 -7.11 -29.54
N GLU A 329 31.98 -7.19 -30.72
CA GLU A 329 32.60 -6.86 -32.00
C GLU A 329 33.03 -5.39 -32.06
N CYS A 330 32.12 -4.44 -31.78
CA CYS A 330 32.42 -3.01 -31.90
C CYS A 330 32.90 -2.33 -30.59
N GLY A 331 33.11 -3.11 -29.53
CA GLY A 331 33.55 -2.58 -28.22
C GLY A 331 32.52 -1.64 -27.56
N GLN A 332 31.23 -1.75 -27.91
CA GLN A 332 30.18 -0.88 -27.38
C GLN A 332 29.22 -1.64 -26.45
N PRO A 333 28.68 -1.01 -25.39
CA PRO A 333 27.69 -1.66 -24.52
C PRO A 333 26.43 -2.08 -25.29
N ALA A 334 25.94 -3.30 -25.06
CA ALA A 334 24.74 -3.82 -25.72
C ALA A 334 23.49 -2.95 -25.49
N THR A 335 23.37 -2.32 -24.32
CA THR A 335 22.28 -1.40 -23.99
C THR A 335 22.33 -0.10 -24.80
N TRP A 336 23.51 0.38 -25.15
CA TRP A 336 23.69 1.56 -26.00
C TRP A 336 23.29 1.26 -27.44
N LEU A 337 23.69 0.09 -27.98
CA LEU A 337 23.35 -0.35 -29.33
C LEU A 337 21.84 -0.51 -29.52
N ARG A 338 21.13 -1.14 -28.56
CA ARG A 338 19.66 -1.32 -28.62
C ARG A 338 18.89 0.00 -28.69
N ARG A 339 19.27 0.98 -27.84
CA ARG A 339 18.63 2.31 -27.87
C ARG A 339 18.82 3.03 -29.21
N ARG A 340 19.86 2.67 -29.96
CA ARG A 340 20.19 3.29 -31.24
C ARG A 340 19.68 2.52 -32.46
N SER A 341 19.27 1.26 -32.30
CA SER A 341 18.67 0.51 -33.40
C SER A 341 17.22 0.88 -33.70
N GLY A 342 16.56 1.66 -32.83
CA GLY A 342 15.14 2.04 -33.00
C GLY A 342 14.16 0.86 -32.95
N LEU A 343 14.63 -0.33 -32.53
CA LEU A 343 13.82 -1.54 -32.39
C LEU A 343 13.26 -1.59 -30.96
N PRO A 344 11.94 -1.75 -30.76
CA PRO A 344 11.37 -2.02 -29.45
C PRO A 344 11.87 -3.37 -28.91
N ASP A 345 11.96 -3.47 -27.58
CA ASP A 345 12.42 -4.67 -26.85
C ASP A 345 11.58 -5.92 -27.15
#